data_AF-A0AA38CM10-F1
#
_entry.id   AF-A0AA38CM10-F1
#
_cell.length_a   1.000
_cell.length_b   1.000
_cell.length_c   1.000
_cell.angle_alpha   90.00
_cell.angle_beta   90.00
_cell.angle_gamma   90.00
#
_symmetry.space_group_name_H-M   'P 1'
#
loop_
_entity.id
_entity.type
_entity.pdbx_description
1 polymer ?
#
loop_
_entity_poly.entity_id
_entity_poly.type
_entity_poly.pdbx_seq_one_letter_code
_entity_poly.pdbx_strand_id
1 'polypeptide(L)'
;LWARIYLPLPPHTKTNTRLPVLLFFHASGFCALSPATPVVHRMCLLWAAKLGVIIVCVKHRLAPEHRLPAAYEDSIAALQWLQAMKSTEPGAVTVDPWLHSHADLSNIFVAGESAGGNIANHVGMWAAAQDGEMQVKGIILLCPFFGGEDRTASEEVGLSRMATALQTDTTWRLALPVGSNRDHPFCNPVGEGTDKSALSSLALPPMLFVIAGLDILRDKELQYCDVLKK
;
A
#
# COMPACT_ATOMS: atom_id res chain seq x y z
N LEU A 1 7.54 -1.33 -15.48
CA LEU A 1 6.41 -1.33 -14.51
C LEU A 1 5.20 -1.97 -15.18
N TRP A 2 4.50 -2.88 -14.52
CA TRP A 2 3.21 -3.42 -15.01
C TRP A 2 2.24 -3.60 -13.84
N ALA A 3 0.94 -3.68 -14.13
CA ALA A 3 -0.10 -3.96 -13.15
C ALA A 3 -1.07 -5.00 -13.69
N ARG A 4 -1.74 -5.73 -12.79
CA ARG A 4 -2.87 -6.59 -13.15
C ARG A 4 -4.16 -5.90 -12.73
N ILE A 5 -5.07 -5.75 -13.68
CA ILE A 5 -6.37 -5.11 -13.48
C ILE A 5 -7.42 -6.21 -13.29
N TYR A 6 -8.29 -6.04 -12.31
CA TYR A 6 -9.39 -6.94 -12.01
C TYR A 6 -10.69 -6.15 -12.11
N LEU A 7 -11.48 -6.46 -13.13
CA LEU A 7 -12.82 -5.93 -13.31
C LEU A 7 -13.82 -6.94 -12.76
N PRO A 8 -14.63 -6.61 -11.73
CA PRO A 8 -15.68 -7.49 -11.28
C PRO A 8 -16.76 -7.62 -12.36
N LEU A 9 -17.39 -8.79 -12.42
CA LEU A 9 -18.58 -8.95 -13.25
C LEU A 9 -19.68 -7.99 -12.73
N PRO A 10 -20.43 -7.33 -13.63
CA PRO A 10 -21.53 -6.48 -13.19
C PRO A 10 -22.51 -7.32 -12.36
N PRO A 11 -23.05 -6.78 -11.24
CA PRO A 11 -24.25 -7.36 -10.67
C PRO A 11 -25.33 -7.38 -11.77
N HIS A 12 -26.24 -8.37 -11.77
CA HIS A 12 -27.30 -8.52 -12.79
C HIS A 12 -28.27 -7.31 -12.93
N THR A 13 -28.02 -6.22 -12.20
CA THR A 13 -28.76 -4.96 -12.25
C THR A 13 -28.07 -3.98 -13.20
N LYS A 14 -28.80 -3.58 -14.25
CA LYS A 14 -28.42 -2.64 -15.31
C LYS A 14 -28.14 -1.21 -14.81
N THR A 15 -27.13 -0.98 -13.98
CA THR A 15 -26.67 0.38 -13.68
C THR A 15 -25.39 0.65 -14.45
N ASN A 16 -25.41 1.69 -15.30
CA ASN A 16 -24.26 2.18 -16.06
C ASN A 16 -23.27 2.93 -15.14
N THR A 17 -23.12 2.47 -13.90
CA THR A 17 -22.37 3.12 -12.83
C THR A 17 -20.91 2.71 -12.93
N ARG A 18 -20.03 3.71 -13.08
CA ARG A 18 -18.59 3.52 -12.96
C ARG A 18 -18.23 3.09 -11.53
N LEU A 19 -17.22 2.25 -11.40
CA LEU A 19 -16.81 1.58 -10.18
C LEU A 19 -15.63 2.30 -9.55
N PRO A 20 -15.55 2.39 -8.21
CA PRO A 20 -14.36 2.89 -7.53
C PRO A 20 -13.14 2.01 -7.83
N VAL A 21 -11.95 2.59 -7.74
CA VAL A 21 -10.68 1.93 -8.00
C VAL A 21 -9.93 1.71 -6.70
N LEU A 22 -9.48 0.48 -6.48
CA LEU A 22 -8.55 0.11 -5.42
C LEU A 22 -7.16 -0.09 -6.03
N LEU A 23 -6.27 0.88 -5.85
CA LEU A 23 -4.85 0.73 -6.15
C LEU A 23 -4.21 -0.12 -5.05
N PHE A 24 -3.84 -1.35 -5.39
CA PHE A 24 -3.45 -2.36 -4.42
C PHE A 24 -1.96 -2.74 -4.54
N PHE A 25 -1.29 -2.82 -3.39
CA PHE A 25 0.10 -3.23 -3.26
C PHE A 25 0.18 -4.55 -2.48
N HIS A 26 0.75 -5.58 -3.11
CA HIS A 26 0.77 -6.92 -2.55
C HIS A 26 1.77 -7.06 -1.39
N ALA A 27 1.49 -7.99 -0.46
CA ALA A 27 2.49 -8.44 0.51
C ALA A 27 3.72 -8.99 -0.23
N SER A 28 4.90 -8.66 0.27
CA SER A 28 6.17 -9.10 -0.35
C SER A 28 7.38 -9.08 0.57
N GLY A 29 7.29 -8.46 1.75
CA GLY A 29 8.49 -8.03 2.46
C GLY A 29 9.40 -7.13 1.58
N PHE A 30 8.86 -6.48 0.55
CA PHE A 30 9.62 -5.84 -0.53
C PHE A 30 10.48 -6.76 -1.39
N CYS A 31 10.58 -8.06 -1.10
CA CYS A 31 11.54 -8.97 -1.73
C CYS A 31 10.92 -10.10 -2.56
N ALA A 32 9.63 -10.39 -2.40
CA ALA A 32 9.01 -11.56 -3.02
C ALA A 32 7.64 -11.26 -3.64
N LEU A 33 7.06 -12.27 -4.29
CA LEU A 33 5.69 -12.27 -4.82
C LEU A 33 5.45 -11.25 -5.96
N SER A 34 4.26 -11.33 -6.54
CA SER A 34 3.83 -10.49 -7.66
C SER A 34 2.30 -10.52 -7.78
N PRO A 35 1.69 -9.61 -8.56
CA PRO A 35 0.29 -9.74 -8.95
C PRO A 35 -0.04 -11.06 -9.69
N ALA A 36 0.96 -11.75 -10.25
CA ALA A 36 0.80 -13.04 -10.92
C ALA A 36 0.91 -14.24 -9.96
N THR A 37 1.38 -14.04 -8.73
CA THR A 37 1.50 -15.12 -7.75
C THR A 37 0.09 -15.63 -7.38
N PRO A 38 -0.17 -16.96 -7.37
CA PRO A 38 -1.52 -17.49 -7.21
C PRO A 38 -2.30 -16.97 -5.99
N VAL A 39 -1.64 -16.83 -4.84
CA VAL A 39 -2.31 -16.33 -3.62
C VAL A 39 -2.74 -14.86 -3.75
N VAL A 40 -1.85 -13.99 -4.26
CA VAL A 40 -2.15 -12.58 -4.53
C VAL A 40 -3.24 -12.47 -5.59
N HIS A 41 -3.11 -13.26 -6.66
CA HIS A 41 -4.07 -13.25 -7.76
C HIS A 41 -5.47 -13.64 -7.29
N ARG A 42 -5.59 -14.73 -6.53
CA ARG A 42 -6.85 -15.23 -5.99
C ARG A 42 -7.49 -14.22 -5.03
N MET A 43 -6.69 -13.57 -4.18
CA MET A 43 -7.17 -12.56 -3.26
C MET A 43 -7.78 -11.37 -4.02
N CYS A 44 -7.05 -10.76 -4.96
CA CYS A 44 -7.56 -9.65 -5.76
C CYS A 44 -8.80 -10.03 -6.56
N LEU A 45 -8.86 -11.24 -7.12
CA LEU A 45 -10.03 -11.73 -7.84
C LEU A 45 -11.28 -11.78 -6.93
N LEU A 46 -11.13 -12.34 -5.72
CA LEU A 46 -12.22 -12.45 -4.76
C LEU A 46 -12.65 -11.10 -4.20
N TRP A 47 -11.71 -10.20 -3.95
CA TRP A 47 -12.01 -8.87 -3.42
C TRP A 47 -12.69 -7.99 -4.47
N ALA A 48 -12.22 -7.99 -5.72
CA ALA A 48 -12.89 -7.26 -6.79
C ALA A 48 -14.37 -7.67 -6.88
N ALA A 49 -14.63 -8.98 -6.91
CA ALA A 49 -15.99 -9.53 -6.99
C ALA A 49 -16.85 -9.22 -5.75
N LYS A 50 -16.30 -9.36 -4.53
CA LYS A 50 -17.07 -9.16 -3.30
C LYS A 50 -17.33 -7.70 -2.98
N LEU A 51 -16.38 -6.82 -3.27
CA LEU A 51 -16.47 -5.39 -2.97
C LEU A 51 -17.11 -4.60 -4.10
N GLY A 52 -17.20 -5.17 -5.31
CA GLY A 52 -17.72 -4.47 -6.48
C GLY A 52 -16.81 -3.31 -6.92
N VAL A 53 -15.49 -3.50 -6.82
CA VAL A 53 -14.48 -2.47 -7.14
C VAL A 53 -13.51 -2.97 -8.20
N ILE A 54 -12.95 -2.05 -8.99
CA ILE A 54 -11.84 -2.38 -9.88
C ILE A 54 -10.57 -2.39 -9.06
N ILE A 55 -9.80 -3.48 -9.10
CA ILE A 55 -8.50 -3.56 -8.43
C ILE A 55 -7.39 -3.39 -9.45
N VAL A 56 -6.46 -2.48 -9.20
CA VAL A 56 -5.21 -2.32 -9.94
C VAL A 56 -4.08 -2.79 -9.05
N CYS A 57 -3.64 -4.03 -9.23
CA CYS A 57 -2.57 -4.63 -8.42
C CYS A 57 -1.21 -4.38 -9.08
N VAL A 58 -0.38 -3.54 -8.46
CA VAL A 58 0.89 -3.08 -9.04
C VAL A 58 1.99 -4.14 -8.87
N LYS A 59 2.80 -4.35 -9.92
CA LYS A 59 4.10 -5.04 -9.79
C LYS A 59 5.19 -3.99 -9.58
N HIS A 60 5.41 -3.60 -8.34
CA HIS A 60 6.58 -2.82 -7.96
C HIS A 60 7.86 -3.65 -8.06
N ARG A 61 8.98 -2.96 -8.33
CA ARG A 61 10.34 -3.51 -8.25
C ARG A 61 10.61 -4.04 -6.84
N LEU A 62 11.37 -5.13 -6.78
CA LEU A 62 11.67 -5.84 -5.53
C LEU A 62 13.14 -5.68 -5.16
N ALA A 63 13.39 -5.71 -3.87
CA ALA A 63 14.71 -5.79 -3.28
C ALA A 63 15.19 -7.26 -3.21
N PRO A 64 16.49 -7.54 -3.21
CA PRO A 64 17.60 -6.59 -3.13
C PRO A 64 18.04 -5.96 -4.47
N GLU A 65 17.53 -6.44 -5.62
CA GLU A 65 17.89 -5.93 -6.95
C GLU A 65 17.55 -4.45 -7.08
N HIS A 66 16.44 -4.04 -6.48
CA HIS A 66 15.98 -2.66 -6.40
C HIS A 66 15.53 -2.34 -4.97
N ARG A 67 16.48 -1.93 -4.13
CA ARG A 67 16.24 -1.46 -2.76
C ARG A 67 15.28 -0.26 -2.74
N LEU A 68 14.66 0.00 -1.60
CA LEU A 68 13.88 1.20 -1.37
C LEU A 68 14.75 2.45 -1.63
N PRO A 69 14.19 3.50 -2.26
CA PRO A 69 12.76 3.78 -2.46
C PRO A 69 12.11 3.24 -3.75
N ALA A 70 12.77 2.36 -4.52
CA ALA A 70 12.27 1.95 -5.85
C ALA A 70 10.81 1.46 -5.87
N ALA A 71 10.40 0.70 -4.84
CA ALA A 71 9.01 0.23 -4.72
C ALA A 71 8.01 1.37 -4.49
N TYR A 72 8.40 2.41 -3.74
CA TYR A 72 7.55 3.59 -3.52
C TYR A 72 7.43 4.42 -4.80
N GLU A 73 8.53 4.65 -5.51
CA GLU A 73 8.54 5.36 -6.79
C GLU A 73 7.60 4.70 -7.81
N ASP A 74 7.69 3.37 -7.96
CA ASP A 74 6.83 2.61 -8.86
C ASP A 74 5.34 2.73 -8.49
N SER A 75 5.06 2.79 -7.19
CA SER A 75 3.71 2.85 -6.64
C SER A 75 3.10 4.24 -6.75
N ILE A 76 3.92 5.29 -6.57
CA ILE A 76 3.55 6.69 -6.85
C ILE A 76 3.29 6.87 -8.34
N ALA A 77 4.15 6.34 -9.21
CA ALA A 77 3.97 6.39 -10.66
C ALA A 77 2.66 5.71 -11.09
N ALA A 78 2.26 4.62 -10.44
CA ALA A 78 0.97 3.96 -10.69
C ALA A 78 -0.22 4.86 -10.29
N LEU A 79 -0.15 5.56 -9.15
CA LEU A 79 -1.19 6.53 -8.75
C LEU A 79 -1.25 7.71 -9.72
N GLN A 80 -0.10 8.28 -10.10
CA GLN A 80 -0.02 9.37 -11.07
C GLN A 80 -0.61 8.96 -12.43
N TRP A 81 -0.30 7.74 -12.91
CA TRP A 81 -0.89 7.20 -14.14
C TRP A 81 -2.41 7.10 -14.05
N LEU A 82 -2.96 6.61 -12.93
CA LEU A 82 -4.40 6.57 -12.70
C LEU A 82 -5.04 7.96 -12.75
N GLN A 83 -4.39 8.97 -12.17
CA GLN A 83 -4.94 10.33 -12.12
C GLN A 83 -4.77 11.09 -13.42
N ALA A 84 -3.67 10.88 -14.16
CA ALA A 84 -3.46 11.47 -15.47
C ALA A 84 -4.59 11.09 -16.46
N MET A 85 -5.13 9.86 -16.36
CA MET A 85 -6.26 9.42 -17.18
C MET A 85 -7.56 10.22 -16.96
N LYS A 86 -7.69 11.00 -15.88
CA LYS A 86 -8.83 11.91 -15.67
C LYS A 86 -8.84 13.09 -16.64
N SER A 87 -7.65 13.60 -16.96
CA SER A 87 -7.46 14.93 -17.57
C SER A 87 -7.03 14.86 -19.03
N THR A 88 -6.88 13.67 -19.59
CA THR A 88 -6.35 13.50 -20.94
C THR A 88 -7.43 13.51 -22.00
N GLU A 89 -7.25 14.38 -22.99
CA GLU A 89 -7.76 14.21 -24.35
C GLU A 89 -7.47 12.78 -24.85
N PRO A 90 -8.34 12.17 -25.67
CA PRO A 90 -8.09 10.85 -26.24
C PRO A 90 -6.72 10.80 -26.93
N GLY A 91 -5.77 10.03 -26.38
CA GLY A 91 -4.46 9.75 -26.99
C GLY A 91 -3.20 10.26 -26.26
N ALA A 92 -3.31 11.05 -25.19
CA ALA A 92 -2.14 11.60 -24.48
C ALA A 92 -1.47 10.63 -23.47
N VAL A 93 -2.23 9.64 -22.97
CA VAL A 93 -1.75 8.58 -22.08
C VAL A 93 -2.32 7.26 -22.57
N THR A 94 -1.58 6.16 -22.40
CA THR A 94 -2.13 4.82 -22.64
C THR A 94 -3.29 4.58 -21.67
N VAL A 95 -4.51 4.60 -22.21
CA VAL A 95 -5.72 4.37 -21.45
C VAL A 95 -6.08 2.89 -21.55
N ASP A 96 -6.15 2.21 -20.42
CA ASP A 96 -6.67 0.84 -20.38
C ASP A 96 -8.19 0.84 -20.66
N PRO A 97 -8.70 0.00 -21.59
CA PRO A 97 -10.12 0.01 -21.97
C PRO A 97 -11.08 -0.26 -20.81
N TRP A 98 -10.70 -1.10 -19.84
CA TRP A 98 -11.54 -1.40 -18.69
C TRP A 98 -11.59 -0.20 -17.75
N LEU A 99 -10.45 0.44 -17.50
CA LEU A 99 -10.42 1.64 -16.67
C LEU A 99 -11.17 2.80 -17.35
N HIS A 100 -10.99 3.01 -18.65
CA HIS A 100 -11.71 4.04 -19.38
C HIS A 100 -13.24 3.89 -19.27
N SER A 101 -13.72 2.66 -19.47
CA SER A 101 -15.15 2.37 -19.62
C SER A 101 -15.85 2.18 -18.28
N HIS A 102 -15.14 1.66 -17.27
CA HIS A 102 -15.75 1.20 -16.04
C HIS A 102 -15.22 1.88 -14.79
N ALA A 103 -14.06 2.55 -14.80
CA ALA A 103 -13.51 3.15 -13.58
C ALA A 103 -14.00 4.57 -13.32
N ASP A 104 -14.38 4.82 -12.08
CA ASP A 104 -14.54 6.15 -11.51
C ASP A 104 -13.21 6.56 -10.85
N LEU A 105 -12.38 7.24 -11.64
CA LEU A 105 -11.07 7.70 -11.19
C LEU A 105 -11.16 8.81 -10.14
N SER A 106 -12.33 9.43 -9.93
CA SER A 106 -12.52 10.38 -8.81
C SER A 106 -12.61 9.65 -7.46
N ASN A 107 -12.83 8.34 -7.47
CA ASN A 107 -12.96 7.47 -6.30
C ASN A 107 -11.85 6.41 -6.25
N ILE A 108 -10.61 6.87 -6.07
CA ILE A 108 -9.42 6.00 -5.89
C ILE A 108 -9.14 5.80 -4.39
N PHE A 109 -8.99 4.54 -4.00
CA PHE A 109 -8.51 4.11 -2.69
C PHE A 109 -7.14 3.46 -2.86
N VAL A 110 -6.25 3.64 -1.89
CA VAL A 110 -4.96 2.93 -1.85
C VAL A 110 -4.99 1.90 -0.75
N ALA A 111 -4.48 0.70 -1.03
CA ALA A 111 -4.51 -0.39 -0.08
C ALA A 111 -3.30 -1.30 -0.20
N GLY A 112 -2.94 -1.97 0.89
CA GLY A 112 -1.92 -2.99 0.83
C GLY A 112 -1.82 -3.86 2.08
N GLU A 113 -1.14 -4.98 1.92
CA GLU A 113 -0.91 -5.97 2.96
C GLU A 113 0.58 -6.06 3.31
N SER A 114 0.93 -6.09 4.60
CA SER A 114 2.32 -6.20 5.05
C SER A 114 3.20 -5.11 4.42
N ALA A 115 4.27 -5.46 3.70
CA ALA A 115 5.09 -4.49 2.97
C ALA A 115 4.29 -3.66 1.97
N GLY A 116 3.24 -4.23 1.36
CA GLY A 116 2.29 -3.49 0.55
C GLY A 116 1.49 -2.47 1.37
N GLY A 117 1.17 -2.77 2.63
CA GLY A 117 0.54 -1.83 3.56
C GLY A 117 1.49 -0.66 3.87
N ASN A 118 2.78 -0.94 4.08
CA ASN A 118 3.79 0.11 4.23
C ASN A 118 3.87 1.00 2.97
N ILE A 119 3.85 0.42 1.77
CA ILE A 119 3.79 1.16 0.50
C ILE A 119 2.51 2.00 0.40
N ALA A 120 1.34 1.41 0.71
CA ALA A 120 0.05 2.11 0.68
C ALA A 120 0.05 3.33 1.60
N ASN A 121 0.64 3.18 2.79
CA ASN A 121 0.83 4.27 3.73
C ASN A 121 1.70 5.37 3.13
N HIS A 122 2.87 5.02 2.59
CA HIS A 122 3.78 5.99 1.98
C HIS A 122 3.15 6.74 0.81
N VAL A 123 2.47 6.04 -0.10
CA VAL A 123 1.76 6.64 -1.23
C VAL A 123 0.64 7.56 -0.76
N GLY A 124 -0.10 7.17 0.28
CA GLY A 124 -1.17 7.98 0.88
C GLY A 124 -0.64 9.28 1.51
N MET A 125 0.44 9.19 2.30
CA MET A 125 1.11 10.37 2.87
C MET A 125 1.62 11.29 1.76
N TRP A 126 2.31 10.72 0.76
CA TRP A 126 2.84 11.48 -0.37
C TRP A 126 1.72 12.22 -1.12
N ALA A 127 0.60 11.54 -1.39
CA ALA A 127 -0.55 12.14 -2.08
C ALA A 127 -1.18 13.28 -1.28
N ALA A 128 -1.33 13.12 0.04
CA ALA A 128 -1.87 14.18 0.90
C ALA A 128 -0.96 15.41 0.97
N ALA A 129 0.36 15.22 0.80
CA ALA A 129 1.33 16.31 0.72
C ALA A 129 1.39 17.03 -0.65
N GLN A 130 0.59 16.61 -1.64
CA GLN A 130 0.49 17.28 -2.95
C GLN A 130 -0.61 18.34 -3.03
N ASP A 131 -1.04 18.92 -1.90
CA ASP A 131 -2.03 20.02 -1.84
C ASP A 131 -3.31 19.80 -2.68
N GLY A 132 -3.79 18.56 -2.75
CA GLY A 132 -5.01 18.19 -3.47
C GLY A 132 -4.84 17.86 -4.95
N GLU A 133 -3.63 17.99 -5.51
CA GLU A 133 -3.33 17.54 -6.88
C GLU A 133 -3.44 16.02 -7.04
N MET A 134 -3.18 15.29 -5.96
CA MET A 134 -3.31 13.83 -5.91
C MET A 134 -4.46 13.42 -4.99
N GLN A 135 -5.56 12.97 -5.59
CA GLN A 135 -6.77 12.61 -4.86
C GLN A 135 -6.82 11.12 -4.52
N VAL A 136 -6.75 10.82 -3.21
CA VAL A 136 -7.02 9.50 -2.62
C VAL A 136 -8.18 9.65 -1.65
N LYS A 137 -9.22 8.81 -1.78
CA LYS A 137 -10.44 8.83 -0.95
C LYS A 137 -10.31 8.06 0.36
N GLY A 138 -9.35 7.16 0.45
CA GLY A 138 -9.06 6.43 1.67
C GLY A 138 -7.82 5.55 1.55
N ILE A 139 -7.22 5.25 2.69
CA ILE A 139 -6.01 4.42 2.82
C ILE A 139 -6.37 3.19 3.65
N ILE A 140 -6.11 1.98 3.13
CA ILE A 140 -6.42 0.72 3.79
C ILE A 140 -5.14 -0.06 4.06
N LEU A 141 -4.80 -0.23 5.33
CA LEU A 141 -3.56 -0.83 5.78
C LEU A 141 -3.84 -2.16 6.46
N LEU A 142 -3.45 -3.26 5.83
CA LEU A 142 -3.63 -4.61 6.33
C LEU A 142 -2.31 -5.11 6.91
N CYS A 143 -2.22 -5.18 8.24
CA CYS A 143 -1.01 -5.51 9.01
C CYS A 143 0.26 -4.86 8.44
N PRO A 144 0.32 -3.51 8.33
CA PRO A 144 1.39 -2.84 7.60
C PRO A 144 2.76 -3.17 8.21
N PHE A 145 3.72 -3.48 7.34
CA PHE A 145 5.07 -3.88 7.73
C PHE A 145 5.85 -2.65 8.22
N PHE A 146 5.74 -2.35 9.51
CA PHE A 146 6.56 -1.38 10.23
C PHE A 146 7.53 -2.10 11.16
N GLY A 147 8.56 -1.39 11.63
CA GLY A 147 9.61 -1.95 12.46
C GLY A 147 10.37 -0.88 13.24
N GLY A 148 11.60 -1.21 13.61
CA GLY A 148 12.52 -0.37 14.38
C GLY A 148 13.62 -1.23 14.97
N GLU A 149 14.71 -0.62 15.43
CA GLU A 149 15.75 -1.39 16.11
C GLU A 149 15.26 -1.94 17.45
N ASP A 150 14.63 -1.08 18.24
CA ASP A 150 14.03 -1.44 19.52
C ASP A 150 12.86 -2.40 19.34
N ARG A 151 12.90 -3.49 20.11
CA ARG A 151 11.84 -4.51 20.12
C ARG A 151 10.65 -4.08 20.94
N THR A 152 9.48 -4.43 20.44
CA THR A 152 8.23 -4.37 21.18
C THR A 152 7.94 -5.68 21.90
N ALA A 153 6.99 -5.66 22.85
CA ALA A 153 6.59 -6.86 23.57
C ALA A 153 6.05 -7.93 22.62
N SER A 154 5.27 -7.55 21.59
CA SER A 154 4.78 -8.51 20.57
C SER A 154 5.91 -9.19 19.80
N GLU A 155 7.02 -8.50 19.53
CA GLU A 155 8.19 -9.08 18.87
C GLU A 155 8.96 -10.05 19.78
N GLU A 156 9.07 -9.74 21.07
CA GLU A 156 9.77 -10.59 22.05
C GLU A 156 9.02 -11.87 22.37
N VAL A 157 7.69 -11.79 22.52
CA VAL A 157 6.87 -12.99 22.78
C VAL A 157 6.83 -13.90 21.55
N GLY A 158 6.83 -13.33 20.33
CA GLY A 158 7.05 -14.09 19.11
C GLY A 158 5.95 -15.11 18.78
N LEU A 159 4.68 -14.80 19.08
CA LEU A 159 3.55 -15.74 18.89
C LEU A 159 3.13 -15.95 17.42
N SER A 160 3.65 -15.16 16.49
CA SER A 160 3.25 -15.22 15.08
C SER A 160 3.69 -16.54 14.44
N ARG A 161 2.75 -17.14 13.69
CA ARG A 161 3.02 -18.30 12.83
C ARG A 161 3.38 -17.91 11.40
N MET A 162 3.30 -16.62 11.09
CA MET A 162 3.47 -16.08 9.74
C MET A 162 4.84 -15.44 9.53
N ALA A 163 5.40 -14.80 10.56
CA ALA A 163 6.68 -14.12 10.49
C ALA A 163 7.43 -14.19 11.83
N THR A 164 8.74 -14.34 11.77
CA THR A 164 9.64 -14.25 12.94
C THR A 164 10.46 -12.97 12.89
N ALA A 165 10.97 -12.52 14.05
CA ALA A 165 11.85 -11.35 14.12
C ALA A 165 13.08 -11.48 13.19
N LEU A 166 13.67 -12.67 13.09
CA LEU A 166 14.79 -12.91 12.18
C LEU A 166 14.41 -12.71 10.70
N GLN A 167 13.23 -13.20 10.31
CA GLN A 167 12.73 -13.01 8.95
C GLN A 167 12.50 -11.52 8.68
N THR A 168 11.83 -10.81 9.59
CA THR A 168 11.56 -9.37 9.41
C THR A 168 12.84 -8.56 9.32
N ASP A 169 13.85 -8.87 10.13
CA ASP A 169 15.15 -8.18 10.12
C ASP A 169 15.90 -8.41 8.81
N THR A 170 15.91 -9.67 8.35
CA THR A 170 16.57 -10.05 7.11
C THR A 170 15.92 -9.32 5.94
N THR A 171 14.59 -9.32 5.91
CA THR A 171 13.79 -8.63 4.92
C THR A 171 14.08 -7.12 4.91
N TRP A 172 14.09 -6.46 6.07
CA TRP A 172 14.43 -5.04 6.15
C TRP A 172 15.86 -4.76 5.71
N ARG A 173 16.83 -5.60 6.07
CA ARG A 173 18.23 -5.45 5.64
C ARG A 173 18.39 -5.56 4.12
N LEU A 174 17.59 -6.41 3.48
CA LEU A 174 17.57 -6.54 2.02
C LEU A 174 16.87 -5.36 1.36
N ALA A 175 15.80 -4.84 1.96
CA ALA A 175 14.95 -3.79 1.40
C ALA A 175 15.52 -2.38 1.54
N LEU A 176 16.10 -2.04 2.69
CA LEU A 176 16.55 -0.69 3.00
C LEU A 176 17.77 -0.26 2.17
N PRO A 177 18.03 1.06 2.04
CA PRO A 177 19.26 1.56 1.45
C PRO A 177 20.50 0.96 2.13
N VAL A 178 21.57 0.74 1.36
CA VAL A 178 22.82 0.19 1.89
C VAL A 178 23.36 1.11 2.99
N GLY A 179 23.75 0.52 4.12
CA GLY A 179 24.26 1.25 5.28
C GLY A 179 23.18 1.77 6.24
N SER A 180 21.89 1.61 5.92
CA SER A 180 20.79 1.92 6.84
C SER A 180 20.52 0.80 7.85
N ASN A 181 19.96 1.16 8.99
CA ASN A 181 19.40 0.24 10.00
C ASN A 181 17.86 0.34 10.00
N ARG A 182 17.19 -0.41 10.87
CA ARG A 182 15.71 -0.47 10.93
C ARG A 182 15.06 0.77 11.53
N ASP A 183 15.83 1.74 12.04
CA ASP A 183 15.29 3.05 12.41
C ASP A 183 15.19 4.02 11.24
N HIS A 184 15.58 3.60 10.04
CA HIS A 184 15.29 4.36 8.83
C HIS A 184 13.76 4.63 8.71
N PRO A 185 13.31 5.84 8.33
CA PRO A 185 11.89 6.21 8.32
C PRO A 185 10.96 5.31 7.47
N PHE A 186 11.52 4.60 6.49
CA PHE A 186 10.79 3.60 5.71
C PHE A 186 10.35 2.39 6.54
N CYS A 187 11.15 2.02 7.54
CA CYS A 187 10.89 0.92 8.46
C CYS A 187 10.21 1.41 9.74
N ASN A 188 10.76 2.47 10.35
CA ASN A 188 10.28 3.04 11.61
C ASN A 188 9.70 4.46 11.39
N PRO A 189 8.44 4.59 10.95
CA PRO A 189 7.83 5.89 10.64
C PRO A 189 7.49 6.74 11.87
N VAL A 190 7.76 6.25 13.10
CA VAL A 190 7.60 7.01 14.35
C VAL A 190 8.89 7.03 15.18
N GLY A 191 10.03 6.77 14.54
CA GLY A 191 11.34 6.80 15.17
C GLY A 191 11.69 8.18 15.73
N GLU A 192 12.78 8.27 16.48
CA GLU A 192 13.23 9.51 17.14
C GLU A 192 13.49 10.65 16.14
N GLY A 193 13.89 10.33 14.91
CA GLY A 193 14.14 11.31 13.84
C GLY A 193 12.91 11.77 13.08
N THR A 194 11.69 11.33 13.46
CA THR A 194 10.46 11.70 12.75
C THR A 194 9.70 12.81 13.47
N ASP A 195 9.35 13.87 12.75
CA ASP A 195 8.44 14.90 13.25
C ASP A 195 7.00 14.35 13.29
N LYS A 196 6.65 13.83 14.46
CA LYS A 196 5.32 13.26 14.73
C LYS A 196 4.21 14.30 14.64
N SER A 197 4.52 15.57 14.89
CA SER A 197 3.53 16.67 14.79
C SER A 197 3.22 16.99 13.34
N ALA A 198 4.24 17.01 12.47
CA ALA A 198 4.05 17.16 11.04
C ALA A 198 3.21 16.00 10.48
N LEU A 199 3.53 14.76 10.86
CA LEU A 199 2.76 13.59 10.45
C LEU A 199 1.29 13.66 10.81
N SER A 200 0.97 14.10 12.02
CA SER A 200 -0.42 14.13 12.50
C SER A 200 -1.20 15.36 12.02
N SER A 201 -0.49 16.43 11.64
CA SER A 201 -1.08 17.64 11.04
C SER A 201 -1.51 17.48 9.58
N LEU A 202 -1.06 16.41 8.91
CA LEU A 202 -1.35 16.20 7.50
C LEU A 202 -2.84 15.89 7.29
N ALA A 203 -3.46 16.58 6.33
CA ALA A 203 -4.87 16.37 5.97
C ALA A 203 -5.05 15.03 5.23
N LEU A 204 -5.06 13.95 6.00
CA LEU A 204 -5.15 12.59 5.49
C LEU A 204 -6.59 12.20 5.16
N PRO A 205 -6.82 11.43 4.09
CA PRO A 205 -8.13 10.82 3.86
C PRO A 205 -8.40 9.76 4.94
N PRO A 206 -9.67 9.33 5.11
CA PRO A 206 -10.02 8.28 6.06
C PRO A 206 -9.12 7.05 5.93
N MET A 207 -8.59 6.59 7.06
CA MET A 207 -7.69 5.44 7.13
C MET A 207 -8.36 4.26 7.84
N LEU A 208 -8.21 3.06 7.28
CA LEU A 208 -8.57 1.80 7.93
C LEU A 208 -7.30 1.01 8.26
N PHE A 209 -7.07 0.75 9.54
CA PHE A 209 -6.04 -0.16 10.02
C PHE A 209 -6.64 -1.50 10.40
N VAL A 210 -6.12 -2.58 9.83
CA VAL A 210 -6.43 -3.95 10.23
C VAL A 210 -5.19 -4.56 10.84
N ILE A 211 -5.23 -4.81 12.15
CA ILE A 211 -4.08 -5.27 12.94
C ILE A 211 -4.37 -6.69 13.42
N ALA A 212 -3.50 -7.64 13.08
CA ALA A 212 -3.67 -9.03 13.49
C ALA A 212 -3.19 -9.24 14.94
N GLY A 213 -4.04 -9.85 15.78
CA GLY A 213 -3.79 -9.99 17.22
C GLY A 213 -2.58 -10.85 17.61
N LEU A 214 -2.13 -11.73 16.72
CA LEU A 214 -0.96 -12.60 16.92
C LEU A 214 0.23 -12.21 16.02
N ASP A 215 0.17 -11.06 15.35
CA ASP A 215 1.31 -10.56 14.58
C ASP A 215 2.38 -10.01 15.52
N ILE A 216 3.65 -10.28 15.22
CA ILE A 216 4.77 -9.70 15.96
C ILE A 216 4.87 -8.19 15.75
N LEU A 217 4.34 -7.66 14.64
CA LEU A 217 4.42 -6.23 14.30
C LEU A 217 3.27 -5.40 14.88
N ARG A 218 2.29 -6.06 15.53
CA ARG A 218 1.09 -5.42 16.09
C ARG A 218 1.40 -4.20 16.93
N ASP A 219 2.39 -4.26 17.82
CA ASP A 219 2.69 -3.13 18.70
C ASP A 219 3.27 -1.94 17.91
N LYS A 220 4.09 -2.18 16.87
CA LYS A 220 4.58 -1.12 15.96
C LYS A 220 3.44 -0.49 15.17
N GLU A 221 2.49 -1.30 14.71
CA GLU A 221 1.29 -0.82 14.01
C GLU A 221 0.40 0.05 14.93
N LEU A 222 0.21 -0.36 16.18
CA LEU A 222 -0.52 0.41 17.19
C LEU A 222 0.16 1.73 17.51
N GLN A 223 1.49 1.72 17.70
CA GLN A 223 2.28 2.94 17.94
C GLN A 223 2.11 3.96 16.80
N TYR A 224 2.15 3.51 15.54
CA TYR A 224 1.91 4.39 14.39
C TYR A 224 0.47 4.91 14.38
N CYS A 225 -0.51 4.05 14.62
CA CYS A 225 -1.93 4.42 14.68
C CYS A 225 -2.18 5.49 15.76
N ASP A 226 -1.55 5.39 16.92
CA ASP A 226 -1.70 6.34 18.02
C ASP A 226 -1.06 7.70 17.74
N VAL A 227 -0.02 7.76 16.90
CA VAL A 227 0.54 9.04 16.41
C VAL A 227 -0.44 9.72 15.45
N LEU A 228 -1.07 8.98 14.54
CA LEU A 228 -2.00 9.55 13.57
C LEU A 228 -3.35 10.00 14.15
N LYS A 229 -3.73 9.52 15.33
CA LYS A 229 -4.96 9.93 16.01
C LYS A 229 -4.86 11.26 16.77
N LYS A 230 -3.66 11.79 16.96
CA LYS A 230 -3.38 12.98 17.78
C LYS A 230 -3.42 14.26 16.97
#